data_AF-A0A212EUH8-F1
#
_entry.id   AF-A0A212EUH8-F1
#
_cell.length_a   1.000
_cell.length_b   1.000
_cell.length_c   1.000
_cell.angle_alpha   90.00
_cell.angle_beta   90.00
_cell.angle_gamma   90.00
#
_symmetry.space_group_name_H-M   'P 1'
#
loop_
_entity.id
_entity.type
_entity.pdbx_description
1 polymer ?
#
loop_
_entity_poly.entity_id
_entity_poly.type
_entity_poly.pdbx_seq_one_letter_code
_entity_poly.pdbx_strand_id
1 'polypeptide(L)'
;MNLILIYKLTITVRFHSRQQLAVYDRFGRLIHGSEIVAKDVLEYVVFEKHLSNVYGAWRIHDKIIPDWAPPREPSRLTRAKPDLPPVELIEEGKDEAKDVKELEQNNQPALASA
;
A
#
# COMPACT_ATOMS: atom_id res chain seq x y z
N MET A 1 18.84 3.75 -28.41
CA MET A 1 19.31 4.39 -27.16
C MET A 1 18.81 3.56 -25.98
N ASN A 2 19.72 3.22 -25.08
CA ASN A 2 19.50 2.61 -23.76
C ASN A 2 19.21 1.10 -23.70
N LEU A 3 20.12 0.32 -24.28
CA LEU A 3 20.35 -1.09 -23.93
C LEU A 3 21.14 -1.17 -22.61
N ILE A 4 20.59 -0.62 -21.52
CA ILE A 4 21.12 -0.69 -20.15
C ILE A 4 19.93 -1.03 -19.23
N LEU A 5 19.23 -2.12 -19.53
CA LEU A 5 18.51 -2.84 -18.48
C LEU A 5 19.51 -3.82 -17.90
N ILE A 6 20.27 -3.29 -16.97
CA ILE A 6 21.25 -4.02 -16.20
C ILE A 6 20.48 -5.12 -15.45
N TYR A 7 20.79 -6.38 -15.74
CA TYR A 7 19.94 -7.53 -15.40
C TYR A 7 19.77 -7.60 -13.88
N LYS A 8 18.56 -7.33 -13.38
CA LYS A 8 18.19 -7.35 -11.96
C LYS A 8 17.25 -8.52 -11.71
N LEU A 9 17.61 -9.41 -10.79
CA LEU A 9 16.83 -10.58 -10.42
C LEU A 9 16.14 -10.33 -9.08
N THR A 10 14.85 -10.66 -9.00
CA THR A 10 14.03 -10.52 -7.81
C THR A 10 13.50 -11.88 -7.38
N ILE A 11 13.67 -12.22 -6.10
CA ILE A 11 13.18 -13.47 -5.49
C ILE A 11 12.35 -13.12 -4.27
N THR A 12 11.12 -13.64 -4.20
CA THR A 12 10.26 -13.51 -3.03
C THR A 12 10.33 -14.79 -2.19
N VAL A 13 10.64 -14.65 -0.91
CA VAL A 13 10.72 -15.77 0.03
C VAL A 13 9.68 -15.57 1.14
N ARG A 14 8.92 -16.63 1.43
CA ARG A 14 7.99 -16.67 2.57
C ARG A 14 8.73 -17.11 3.83
N PHE A 15 8.80 -16.24 4.82
CA PHE A 15 9.30 -16.55 6.15
C PHE A 15 8.14 -16.78 7.12
N HIS A 16 8.24 -17.83 7.91
CA HIS A 16 7.36 -18.08 9.04
C HIS A 16 8.23 -18.31 10.26
N SER A 17 8.30 -17.32 11.15
CA SER A 17 9.25 -17.28 12.26
C SER A 17 8.60 -16.76 13.54
N ARG A 18 9.18 -17.11 14.68
CA ARG A 18 8.83 -16.55 15.99
C ARG A 18 9.75 -15.38 16.30
N GLN A 19 9.17 -14.20 16.54
CA GLN A 19 9.93 -12.98 16.80
C GLN A 19 9.49 -12.32 18.10
N GLN A 20 10.45 -11.75 18.84
CA GLN A 20 10.20 -10.88 20.00
C GLN A 20 10.53 -9.45 19.59
N LEU A 21 9.63 -8.52 19.89
CA LEU A 21 9.80 -7.10 19.58
C LEU A 21 9.43 -6.28 20.82
N ALA A 22 10.36 -5.47 21.30
CA ALA A 22 10.14 -4.50 22.36
C ALA A 22 10.78 -3.17 21.92
N VAL A 23 9.95 -2.13 21.76
CA VAL A 23 10.42 -0.80 21.40
C VAL A 23 10.35 0.09 22.64
N TYR A 24 11.46 0.74 22.96
CA TYR A 24 11.60 1.63 24.11
C TYR A 24 11.70 3.10 23.65
N ASP A 25 11.19 4.01 24.47
CA ASP A 25 11.41 5.45 24.31
C ASP A 25 12.82 5.85 24.77
N ARG A 26 13.25 7.09 24.49
CA ARG A 26 14.50 7.70 24.97
C ARG A 26 14.63 7.67 26.49
N PHE A 27 13.51 7.63 27.20
CA PHE A 27 13.45 7.52 28.66
C PHE A 27 13.39 6.06 29.17
N GLY A 28 13.54 5.07 28.29
CA GLY A 28 13.55 3.64 28.66
C GLY A 28 12.17 3.04 28.95
N ARG A 29 11.07 3.75 28.67
CA ARG A 29 9.71 3.22 28.83
C ARG A 29 9.30 2.40 27.61
N LEU A 30 8.64 1.26 27.82
CA LEU A 30 8.16 0.39 26.75
C LEU A 30 6.95 1.01 26.01
N ILE A 31 7.10 1.28 24.70
CA ILE A 31 6.04 1.91 23.88
C ILE A 31 5.21 0.89 23.12
N HIS A 32 5.83 -0.20 22.66
CA HIS A 32 5.19 -1.18 21.79
C HIS A 32 5.83 -2.56 21.96
N GLY A 33 5.01 -3.60 21.81
CA GLY A 33 5.43 -4.99 21.89
C GLY A 33 5.68 -5.50 23.32
N SER A 34 6.41 -6.61 23.40
CA SER A 34 6.77 -7.31 24.63
C SER A 34 8.11 -8.01 24.45
N GLU A 35 8.97 -7.92 25.48
CA GLU A 35 10.29 -8.55 25.49
C GLU A 35 10.21 -10.07 25.74
N ILE A 36 9.18 -10.51 26.46
CA ILE A 36 9.08 -11.90 26.93
C ILE A 36 8.33 -12.76 25.92
N VAL A 37 7.28 -12.23 25.32
CA VAL A 37 6.34 -13.00 24.49
C VAL A 37 6.78 -12.96 23.03
N ALA A 38 7.23 -14.10 22.51
CA ALA A 38 7.46 -14.29 21.08
C ALA A 38 6.13 -14.52 20.34
N LYS A 39 6.00 -13.93 19.16
CA LYS A 39 4.79 -14.05 18.33
C LYS A 39 5.12 -14.66 16.98
N ASP A 40 4.15 -15.39 16.43
CA ASP A 40 4.27 -15.97 15.11
C ASP A 40 4.08 -14.89 14.04
N VAL A 41 5.08 -14.76 13.18
CA VAL A 41 5.16 -13.71 12.17
C VAL A 41 5.37 -14.36 10.81
N LEU A 42 4.43 -14.09 9.89
CA LEU A 42 4.45 -14.58 8.52
C LEU A 42 4.68 -13.41 7.57
N GLU A 43 5.77 -13.47 6.81
CA GLU A 43 6.23 -12.36 5.98
C GLU A 43 6.72 -12.84 4.62
N TYR A 44 6.51 -12.00 3.61
CA TYR A 44 7.03 -12.22 2.26
C TYR A 44 8.11 -11.17 2.01
N VAL A 45 9.37 -11.59 2.11
CA VAL A 45 10.53 -10.70 1.92
C VAL A 45 11.02 -10.87 0.50
N VAL A 46 11.18 -9.73 -0.18
CA VAL A 46 11.66 -9.65 -1.54
C VAL A 46 13.15 -9.34 -1.50
N PHE A 47 13.95 -10.25 -2.05
CA PHE A 47 15.37 -10.05 -2.27
C PHE A 47 15.64 -9.64 -3.70
N GLU A 48 16.66 -8.82 -3.86
CA GLU A 48 17.17 -8.39 -5.15
C GLU A 48 18.65 -8.74 -5.28
N LYS A 49 19.05 -9.11 -6.49
CA LYS A 49 20.45 -9.14 -6.91
C LYS A 49 20.63 -8.51 -8.28
N HIS A 50 21.63 -7.65 -8.39
CA HIS A 50 22.11 -7.11 -9.65
C HIS A 50 23.08 -8.09 -10.31
N LEU A 51 22.68 -8.71 -11.41
CA LEU A 51 23.40 -9.81 -12.05
C LEU A 51 24.61 -9.35 -12.85
N SER A 52 24.64 -8.09 -13.32
CA SER A 52 25.82 -7.53 -13.99
C SER A 52 27.00 -7.30 -13.06
N ASN A 53 26.74 -7.19 -11.75
CA ASN A 53 27.80 -7.05 -10.78
C ASN A 53 28.28 -8.44 -10.34
N VAL A 54 29.51 -8.79 -10.72
CA VAL A 54 30.17 -10.05 -10.33
C VAL A 54 30.23 -10.18 -8.80
N TYR A 55 30.36 -9.06 -8.08
CA TYR A 55 30.36 -8.99 -6.62
C TYR A 55 29.00 -8.61 -6.03
N GLY A 56 27.93 -8.72 -6.81
CA GLY A 56 26.58 -8.39 -6.37
C GLY A 56 26.14 -9.34 -5.25
N ALA A 57 25.85 -8.80 -4.07
CA ALA A 57 25.24 -9.54 -2.97
C ALA A 57 23.72 -9.49 -3.05
N TRP A 58 23.05 -10.50 -2.49
CA TRP A 58 21.61 -10.46 -2.27
C TRP A 58 21.29 -9.40 -1.21
N ARG A 59 20.37 -8.50 -1.53
CA ARG A 59 19.90 -7.45 -0.62
C ARG A 59 18.41 -7.55 -0.44
N ILE A 60 17.93 -7.22 0.75
CA ILE A 60 16.50 -7.03 0.99
C ILE A 60 16.07 -5.78 0.21
N HIS A 61 15.06 -5.93 -0.62
CA HIS A 61 14.50 -4.84 -1.44
C HIS A 61 13.18 -4.35 -0.86
N ASP A 62 12.25 -5.27 -0.60
CA ASP A 62 10.91 -4.91 -0.15
C ASP A 62 10.28 -6.00 0.72
N LYS A 63 9.17 -5.66 1.39
CA LYS A 63 8.36 -6.56 2.18
C LYS A 63 6.90 -6.43 1.77
N ILE A 64 6.35 -7.51 1.24
CA ILE A 64 4.95 -7.56 0.80
C ILE A 64 4.06 -7.83 2.02
N ILE A 65 3.09 -6.95 2.24
CA ILE A 65 2.05 -7.09 3.26
C ILE A 65 0.76 -7.43 2.53
N PRO A 66 0.22 -8.65 2.67
CA PRO A 66 -1.03 -8.98 2.01
C PRO A 66 -2.22 -8.28 2.70
N ASP A 67 -3.25 -7.94 1.93
CA ASP A 67 -4.44 -7.23 2.44
C ASP A 67 -5.23 -8.05 3.47
N TRP A 68 -5.14 -9.39 3.40
CA TRP A 68 -5.77 -10.30 4.34
C TRP A 68 -4.94 -10.52 5.62
N ALA A 69 -3.75 -9.93 5.73
CA ALA A 69 -2.95 -10.05 6.95
C ALA A 69 -3.72 -9.44 8.14
N PRO A 70 -3.62 -10.05 9.33
CA PRO A 70 -4.18 -9.43 10.53
C PRO A 70 -3.54 -8.05 10.76
N PRO A 71 -4.32 -7.08 11.27
CA PRO A 71 -3.78 -5.78 11.63
C PRO A 71 -2.60 -5.88 12.60
N ARG A 72 -1.67 -4.94 12.49
CA ARG A 72 -0.56 -4.83 13.46
C ARG A 72 -1.11 -4.50 14.83
N GLU A 73 -0.35 -4.90 15.84
CA GLU A 73 -0.73 -4.65 17.22
C GLU A 73 -0.81 -3.14 17.50
N PRO A 74 -1.83 -2.71 18.28
CA PRO A 74 -1.93 -1.33 18.66
C PRO A 74 -0.76 -0.93 19.57
N SER A 75 -0.38 0.35 19.51
CA SER A 75 0.52 0.93 20.51
C SER A 75 -0.15 0.99 21.87
N ARG A 76 0.64 0.91 22.95
CA ARG A 76 0.12 1.13 24.32
C ARG A 76 -0.38 2.56 24.55
N LEU A 77 0.09 3.51 23.76
CA LEU A 77 -0.21 4.92 23.90
C LEU A 77 -1.46 5.31 23.09
N THR A 78 -2.37 6.05 23.72
CA THR A 78 -3.51 6.67 23.05
C THR A 78 -3.05 7.94 22.33
N ARG A 79 -3.49 8.12 21.07
CA ARG A 79 -3.27 9.37 20.32
C ARG A 79 -4.61 10.06 20.09
N ALA A 80 -4.65 11.37 20.33
CA ALA A 80 -5.74 12.20 19.88
C ALA A 80 -5.56 12.46 18.37
N LYS A 81 -6.63 12.27 17.60
CA LYS A 81 -6.68 12.76 16.22
C LYS A 81 -7.09 14.24 16.29
N PRO A 82 -6.35 15.18 15.70
CA PRO A 82 -6.81 16.56 15.62
C PRO A 82 -8.06 16.61 14.74
N ASP A 83 -9.07 17.36 15.17
CA ASP A 83 -10.24 17.64 14.34
C ASP A 83 -9.78 18.55 13.20
N LEU A 84 -9.81 18.01 11.97
CA LEU A 84 -9.63 18.82 10.78
C LEU A 84 -10.81 19.79 10.72
N PRO A 85 -10.60 21.09 10.44
CA PRO A 85 -11.70 21.97 10.10
C PRO A 85 -12.47 21.35 8.92
N PRO A 86 -13.80 21.49 8.84
CA PRO A 86 -14.57 20.96 7.73
C PRO A 86 -13.93 21.43 6.42
N VAL A 87 -13.36 20.49 5.66
CA VAL A 87 -12.99 20.75 4.29
C VAL A 87 -14.31 21.06 3.61
N GLU A 88 -14.51 22.33 3.24
CA GLU A 88 -15.61 22.70 2.35
C GLU A 88 -15.49 21.76 1.15
N LEU A 89 -16.53 20.95 0.95
CA LEU A 89 -16.64 20.08 -0.20
C LEU A 89 -16.61 20.99 -1.43
N ILE A 90 -15.43 21.23 -1.99
CA ILE A 90 -15.35 21.70 -3.37
C ILE A 90 -15.86 20.50 -4.15
N GLU A 91 -17.12 20.58 -4.57
CA GLU A 91 -17.73 19.64 -5.49
C GLU A 91 -16.98 19.75 -6.83
N GLU A 92 -15.79 19.15 -6.90
CA GLU A 92 -15.13 18.93 -8.18
C GLU A 92 -15.93 17.86 -8.92
N GLY A 93 -16.71 18.32 -9.90
CA GLY A 93 -17.06 17.55 -11.08
C GLY A 93 -18.21 16.57 -10.94
N LYS A 94 -19.42 17.07 -10.69
CA LYS A 94 -20.68 16.34 -10.98
C LYS A 94 -21.42 16.87 -12.21
N ASP A 95 -20.72 17.58 -13.09
CA ASP A 95 -21.32 18.22 -14.28
C ASP A 95 -21.14 17.44 -15.58
N GLU A 96 -20.28 16.41 -15.65
CA GLU A 96 -20.08 15.68 -16.92
C GLU A 96 -21.13 14.58 -17.21
N ALA A 97 -22.10 14.35 -16.32
CA ALA A 97 -23.11 13.30 -16.49
C ALA A 97 -24.50 13.81 -16.96
N LYS A 98 -24.66 15.12 -17.19
CA LYS A 98 -25.94 15.70 -17.65
C LYS A 98 -25.99 15.93 -19.16
N ASP A 99 -24.86 16.26 -19.80
CA ASP A 99 -24.82 16.55 -21.25
C ASP A 99 -24.98 15.32 -22.16
N VAL A 100 -24.75 14.10 -21.66
CA VAL A 100 -24.90 12.89 -22.50
C VAL A 100 -26.36 12.45 -22.64
N LYS A 101 -27.26 12.83 -21.71
CA LYS A 101 -28.67 12.40 -21.74
C LYS A 101 -29.57 13.27 -22.60
N GLU A 102 -29.17 14.51 -22.90
CA GLU A 102 -29.93 15.42 -23.76
C GLU A 102 -29.66 15.17 -25.26
N LEU A 103 -28.54 14.53 -25.60
CA LEU A 103 -28.17 14.21 -26.98
C LEU A 103 -28.80 12.91 -27.52
N GLU A 104 -29.17 11.96 -26.66
CA GLU A 104 -29.85 10.72 -27.10
C GLU A 104 -31.37 10.88 -27.33
N GLN A 105 -32.01 11.91 -26.76
CA GLN A 105 -33.45 12.15 -26.97
C GLN A 105 -33.77 12.92 -28.26
N ASN A 106 -32.78 13.55 -28.90
CA ASN A 106 -32.98 14.35 -30.12
C ASN A 106 -32.67 13.60 -31.42
N ASN A 107 -32.40 12.29 -31.39
CA ASN A 107 -32.07 11.52 -32.59
C ASN A 107 -32.97 10.30 -32.83
N GLN A 108 -34.27 10.45 -32.57
CA GLN A 108 -35.28 9.56 -33.16
C GLN A 108 -35.72 10.09 -34.53
N PRO A 109 -35.53 9.33 -35.63
CA PRO A 109 -35.94 9.76 -36.96
C PRO A 109 -37.47 9.82 -37.06
N ALA A 110 -37.98 10.93 -37.60
CA ALA A 110 -39.40 11.15 -37.85
C ALA A 110 -39.98 10.06 -38.77
N LEU A 111 -41.11 9.49 -38.35
CA LEU A 111 -41.95 8.57 -39.11
C LEU A 111 -42.36 9.19 -40.46
N ALA A 112 -41.94 8.58 -41.56
CA ALA A 112 -42.57 8.81 -42.86
C ALA A 112 -43.88 8.00 -42.92
N SER A 113 -45.00 8.70 -43.04
CA SER A 113 -46.30 8.14 -43.43
C SER A 113 -46.85 8.93 -44.62
N ALA A 114 -46.83 8.33 -45.81
CA ALA A 114 -47.76 8.52 -46.92
C ALA A 114 -47.44 7.48 -48.02
#